data_AF-A0A5N6VWC2-F1
#
_entry.id   AF-A0A5N6VWC2-F1
#
_cell.length_a   1.000
_cell.length_b   1.000
_cell.length_c   1.000
_cell.angle_alpha   90.00
_cell.angle_beta   90.00
_cell.angle_gamma   90.00
#
_symmetry.space_group_name_H-M   'P 1'
#
loop_
_entity.id
_entity.type
_entity.pdbx_description
1 polymer ?
#
loop_
_entity_poly.entity_id
_entity_poly.type
_entity_poly.pdbx_seq_one_letter_code
_entity_poly.pdbx_strand_id
1 'polypeptide(L)'
;MTVSNMSSRPLQRRPTIVFSTSILEGPSILCMNPRFFTPHPILISDRFLAEKKRFHEALAIALNNIVQRWFTDKDAAFQHACDMPVMPHEEHLLQWLSDHCEAHPKHAYEGCQGNWRPDLLIPAKICQINGRFFSLSLDLGSKIHKAIADEETKPSTVDVPANDHMTEAFFEMFNPDLPIHLVQSPGFFAGQFKPGLMQAFLAWVEKRTGMRPRSSSIGPASPSSSPKKEETIELIHQVGLQMLDFSALSPEIVRHLALSGTNDARTRLLMHDKQILRILHQELDGLVTKHRILTEEQANLLQR
;
A
#
# COMPACT_ATOMS: atom_id res chain seq x y z
N MET A 1 24.88 39.54 55.29
CA MET A 1 25.85 38.48 55.00
C MET A 1 25.66 37.35 56.00
N THR A 2 24.93 36.30 55.62
CA THR A 2 25.18 34.92 56.08
C THR A 2 24.42 33.97 55.16
N VAL A 3 25.17 33.07 54.54
CA VAL A 3 24.72 31.99 53.67
C VAL A 3 24.15 30.88 54.55
N SER A 4 23.05 30.25 54.16
CA SER A 4 22.64 28.94 54.70
C SER A 4 22.25 28.02 53.56
N ASN A 5 23.02 26.94 53.45
CA ASN A 5 22.96 25.88 52.45
C ASN A 5 21.58 25.22 52.39
N MET A 6 20.94 25.24 51.23
CA MET A 6 19.90 24.26 50.90
C MET A 6 20.55 22.96 50.43
N SER A 7 20.26 21.91 51.19
CA SER A 7 20.54 20.50 50.87
C SER A 7 20.01 20.13 49.47
N SER A 8 20.91 19.67 48.61
CA SER A 8 20.59 19.07 47.32
C SER A 8 20.02 17.66 47.54
N ARG A 9 18.73 17.48 47.23
CA ARG A 9 18.16 16.13 47.02
C ARG A 9 18.65 15.58 45.68
N PRO A 10 19.05 14.31 45.59
CA PRO A 10 19.47 13.73 44.32
C PRO A 10 18.28 13.64 43.37
N LEU A 11 18.44 14.14 42.14
CA LEU A 11 17.51 13.88 41.05
C LEU A 11 17.39 12.36 40.88
N GLN A 12 16.21 11.82 41.20
CA GLN A 12 15.84 10.47 40.77
C GLN A 12 15.94 10.44 39.24
N ARG A 13 16.94 9.70 38.74
CA ARG A 13 17.05 9.37 37.32
C ARG A 13 15.78 8.64 36.93
N ARG A 14 15.02 9.22 36.00
CA ARG A 14 13.92 8.53 35.32
C ARG A 14 14.49 7.25 34.70
N PRO A 15 13.80 6.10 34.80
CA PRO A 15 14.28 4.88 34.18
C PRO A 15 14.34 5.10 32.66
N THR A 16 15.55 5.11 32.12
CA THR A 16 15.78 5.00 30.69
C THR A 16 15.34 3.59 30.30
N ILE A 17 14.19 3.47 29.64
CA ILE A 17 13.77 2.22 29.00
C ILE A 17 14.73 2.04 27.81
N VAL A 18 15.77 1.25 28.02
CA VAL A 18 16.66 0.79 26.95
C VAL A 18 15.94 -0.37 26.28
N PHE A 19 15.36 -0.12 25.10
CA PHE A 19 14.91 -1.20 24.23
C PHE A 19 16.13 -1.99 23.79
N SER A 20 16.25 -3.21 24.31
CA SER A 20 17.26 -4.15 23.86
C SER A 20 16.89 -4.62 22.46
N THR A 21 17.84 -4.55 21.53
CA THR A 21 17.73 -5.16 20.19
C THR A 21 17.60 -6.69 20.25
N SER A 22 17.70 -7.30 21.43
CA SER A 22 17.56 -8.74 21.66
C SER A 22 16.13 -9.29 21.51
N ILE A 23 15.09 -8.45 21.50
CA ILE A 23 13.69 -8.90 21.28
C ILE A 23 13.49 -9.43 19.83
N LEU A 24 14.48 -9.23 18.96
CA LEU A 24 14.46 -9.63 17.56
C LEU A 24 15.38 -10.82 17.24
N GLU A 25 15.96 -11.48 18.27
CA GLU A 25 16.89 -12.62 18.13
C GLU A 25 16.20 -13.99 17.92
N GLY A 26 15.08 -14.02 17.21
CA GLY A 26 14.67 -15.22 16.49
C GLY A 26 15.39 -15.29 15.13
N PRO A 27 15.37 -16.43 14.41
CA PRO A 27 15.85 -16.53 13.01
C PRO A 27 15.10 -15.61 12.02
N SER A 28 14.24 -14.73 12.53
CA SER A 28 13.61 -13.59 11.87
C SER A 28 14.66 -12.56 11.47
N ILE A 29 15.33 -12.78 10.35
CA ILE A 29 16.14 -11.75 9.67
C ILE A 29 15.26 -10.52 9.52
N LEU A 30 15.55 -9.48 10.29
CA LEU A 30 14.89 -8.20 10.12
C LEU A 30 15.08 -7.74 8.68
N CYS A 31 13.96 -7.47 8.04
CA CYS A 31 13.90 -7.27 6.62
C CYS A 31 14.44 -5.87 6.22
N MET A 32 14.57 -4.96 7.21
CA MET A 32 15.30 -3.69 7.15
C MET A 32 16.28 -3.56 8.32
N ASN A 33 17.32 -2.76 8.14
CA ASN A 33 18.32 -2.54 9.20
C ASN A 33 17.67 -1.84 10.42
N PRO A 34 17.89 -2.32 11.67
CA PRO A 34 17.37 -1.71 12.90
C PRO A 34 17.55 -0.18 12.98
N ARG A 35 18.62 0.37 12.40
CA ARG A 35 18.90 1.82 12.36
C ARG A 35 17.81 2.66 11.69
N PHE A 36 16.94 2.04 10.89
CA PHE A 36 15.84 2.71 10.20
C PHE A 36 14.54 2.74 11.01
N PHE A 37 14.54 2.15 12.20
CA PHE A 37 13.38 2.13 13.08
C PHE A 37 13.62 3.04 14.29
N THR A 38 12.53 3.68 14.75
CA THR A 38 12.51 4.33 16.04
C THR A 38 12.27 3.28 17.13
N PRO A 39 13.06 3.25 18.22
CA PRO A 39 12.76 2.42 19.38
C PRO A 39 11.57 2.98 20.19
N HIS A 40 11.09 4.17 19.86
CA HIS A 40 10.00 4.83 20.55
C HIS A 40 8.72 4.77 19.70
N PRO A 41 7.72 3.96 20.11
CA PRO A 41 6.43 3.94 19.44
C PRO A 41 5.71 5.27 19.61
N ILE A 42 4.91 5.65 18.61
CA ILE A 42 4.02 6.81 18.70
C ILE A 42 2.69 6.33 19.29
N LEU A 43 2.32 6.89 20.43
CA LEU A 43 1.02 6.62 21.04
C LEU A 43 -0.05 7.48 20.36
N ILE A 44 -1.15 6.84 19.99
CA ILE A 44 -2.35 7.49 19.45
C ILE A 44 -3.54 7.17 20.34
N SER A 45 -4.48 8.10 20.46
CA SER A 45 -5.70 7.87 21.25
C SER A 45 -6.73 7.06 20.46
N ASP A 46 -7.59 6.33 21.16
CA ASP A 46 -8.71 5.61 20.55
C ASP A 46 -9.64 6.54 19.77
N ARG A 47 -9.84 7.76 20.30
CA ARG A 47 -10.61 8.80 19.60
C ARG A 47 -9.99 9.14 18.25
N PHE A 48 -8.68 9.37 18.21
CA PHE A 48 -7.98 9.64 16.96
C PHE A 48 -8.10 8.46 15.99
N LEU A 49 -7.95 7.23 16.47
CA LEU A 49 -8.08 6.03 15.65
C LEU A 49 -9.50 5.88 15.08
N ALA A 50 -10.54 6.11 15.89
CA ALA A 50 -11.93 6.08 15.45
C ALA A 50 -12.23 7.16 14.39
N GLU A 51 -11.75 8.39 14.60
CA GLU A 51 -11.85 9.48 13.61
C GLU A 51 -11.15 9.10 12.29
N LYS A 52 -9.98 8.45 12.36
CA LYS A 52 -9.24 8.00 11.17
C LYS A 52 -9.93 6.85 10.45
N LYS A 53 -10.60 5.95 11.17
CA LYS A 53 -11.42 4.89 10.56
C LYS A 53 -12.56 5.51 9.73
N ARG A 54 -13.32 6.44 10.32
CA ARG A 54 -14.41 7.15 9.62
C ARG A 54 -13.90 7.94 8.41
N PHE A 55 -12.75 8.60 8.55
CA PHE A 55 -12.09 9.29 7.44
C PHE A 55 -11.73 8.31 6.31
N HIS A 56 -11.14 7.16 6.64
CA HIS A 56 -10.73 6.17 5.63
C HIS A 56 -11.95 5.58 4.90
N GLU A 57 -13.05 5.30 5.61
CA GLU A 57 -14.31 4.85 5.01
C GLU A 57 -14.88 5.89 4.04
N ALA A 58 -14.95 7.17 4.44
CA ALA A 58 -15.39 8.25 3.57
C ALA A 58 -14.47 8.41 2.34
N LEU A 59 -13.15 8.31 2.54
CA LEU A 59 -12.16 8.42 1.48
C LEU A 59 -12.31 7.28 0.47
N ALA A 60 -12.53 6.06 0.94
CA ALA A 60 -12.77 4.89 0.09
C ALA A 60 -14.04 5.07 -0.77
N ILE A 61 -15.15 5.52 -0.17
CA ILE A 61 -16.40 5.78 -0.89
C ILE A 61 -16.19 6.83 -1.99
N ALA A 62 -15.53 7.94 -1.65
CA ALA A 62 -15.27 9.04 -2.56
C ALA A 62 -14.39 8.61 -3.74
N LEU A 63 -13.25 7.97 -3.46
CA LEU A 63 -12.31 7.53 -4.48
C LEU A 63 -12.89 6.45 -5.37
N ASN A 64 -13.66 5.51 -4.81
CA ASN A 64 -14.37 4.50 -5.60
C ASN A 64 -15.26 5.13 -6.66
N ASN A 65 -16.06 6.12 -6.25
CA ASN A 65 -16.94 6.81 -7.18
C ASN A 65 -16.18 7.59 -8.25
N ILE A 66 -15.17 8.39 -7.86
CA ILE A 66 -14.37 9.18 -8.80
C ILE A 66 -13.70 8.28 -9.84
N VAL A 67 -13.03 7.22 -9.39
CA VAL A 67 -12.30 6.31 -10.27
C VAL A 67 -13.23 5.56 -11.22
N GLN A 68 -14.39 5.10 -10.73
CA GLN A 68 -15.34 4.34 -11.54
C GLN A 68 -15.91 5.17 -12.69
N ARG A 69 -16.06 6.49 -12.52
CA ARG A 69 -16.62 7.39 -13.54
C ARG A 69 -15.58 8.20 -14.31
N TRP A 70 -14.30 7.87 -14.16
CA TRP A 70 -13.18 8.68 -14.68
C TRP A 70 -13.34 9.07 -16.16
N PHE A 71 -13.75 8.13 -17.02
CA PHE A 71 -13.95 8.40 -18.46
C PHE A 71 -15.42 8.62 -18.86
N THR A 72 -16.36 8.28 -17.98
CA THR A 72 -17.81 8.30 -18.31
C THR A 72 -18.48 9.61 -17.89
N ASP A 73 -17.98 10.30 -16.85
CA ASP A 73 -18.52 11.60 -16.44
C ASP A 73 -17.94 12.74 -17.30
N LYS A 74 -18.69 13.10 -18.34
CA LYS A 74 -18.31 14.17 -19.27
C LYS A 74 -18.42 15.57 -18.67
N ASP A 75 -19.22 15.75 -17.61
CA ASP A 75 -19.35 17.04 -16.94
C ASP A 75 -18.12 17.33 -16.08
N ALA A 76 -17.64 16.32 -15.36
CA ALA A 76 -16.46 16.43 -14.50
C ALA A 76 -15.15 16.49 -15.29
N ALA A 77 -15.11 15.83 -16.46
CA ALA A 77 -13.99 15.89 -17.40
C ALA A 77 -12.62 15.62 -16.74
N PHE A 78 -12.53 14.57 -15.91
CA PHE A 78 -11.37 14.28 -15.06
C PHE A 78 -10.03 14.23 -15.80
N GLN A 79 -10.03 13.67 -17.01
CA GLN A 79 -8.88 13.61 -17.91
C GLN A 79 -8.34 15.00 -18.32
N HIS A 80 -9.14 16.06 -18.15
CA HIS A 80 -8.77 17.45 -18.43
C HIS A 80 -8.68 18.30 -17.15
N ALA A 81 -9.23 17.83 -16.03
CA ALA A 81 -9.37 18.60 -14.79
C ALA A 81 -8.05 18.76 -14.01
N CYS A 82 -7.06 17.90 -14.28
CA CYS A 82 -5.75 18.01 -13.67
C CYS A 82 -4.64 17.95 -14.74
N ASP A 83 -3.56 18.68 -14.49
CA ASP A 83 -2.23 18.42 -15.06
C ASP A 83 -1.67 17.08 -14.53
N MET A 84 -2.49 16.03 -14.49
CA MET A 84 -2.09 14.68 -14.13
C MET A 84 -1.05 14.24 -15.17
N PRO A 85 0.20 13.98 -14.80
CA PRO A 85 1.19 13.39 -15.68
C PRO A 85 0.92 11.88 -15.78
N VAL A 86 -0.32 11.48 -16.05
CA VAL A 86 -0.59 10.16 -16.59
C VAL A 86 0.07 10.18 -17.95
N MET A 87 1.06 9.32 -18.14
CA MET A 87 1.77 9.28 -19.41
C MET A 87 0.77 8.89 -20.52
N PRO A 88 0.93 9.37 -21.76
CA PRO A 88 -0.02 9.06 -22.83
C PRO A 88 -0.32 7.56 -23.00
N HIS A 89 0.69 6.70 -22.77
CA HIS A 89 0.51 5.25 -22.82
C HIS A 89 -0.29 4.67 -21.63
N GLU A 90 -0.21 5.29 -20.45
CA GLU A 90 -1.03 4.95 -19.28
C GLU A 90 -2.48 5.39 -19.48
N GLU A 91 -2.70 6.57 -20.06
CA GLU A 91 -4.05 7.06 -20.38
C GLU A 91 -4.74 6.16 -21.42
N HIS A 92 -4.01 5.78 -22.48
CA HIS A 92 -4.52 4.82 -23.46
C HIS A 92 -4.89 3.46 -22.82
N LEU A 93 -4.10 2.99 -21.85
CA LEU A 93 -4.42 1.76 -21.11
C LEU A 93 -5.69 1.94 -20.27
N LEU A 94 -5.80 3.07 -19.57
CA LEU A 94 -6.94 3.37 -18.70
C LEU A 94 -8.24 3.51 -19.50
N GLN A 95 -8.20 4.18 -20.66
CA GLN A 95 -9.33 4.26 -21.58
C GLN A 95 -9.70 2.88 -22.12
N TRP A 96 -8.72 2.10 -22.58
CA TRP A 96 -8.96 0.73 -23.04
C TRP A 96 -9.60 -0.13 -21.94
N LEU A 97 -9.15 0.01 -20.69
CA LEU A 97 -9.72 -0.73 -19.57
C LEU A 97 -11.17 -0.30 -19.30
N SER A 98 -11.47 1.00 -19.40
CA SER A 98 -12.84 1.51 -19.32
C SER A 98 -13.74 0.83 -20.36
N ASP A 99 -13.35 0.86 -21.64
CA ASP A 99 -14.11 0.26 -22.74
C ASP A 99 -14.22 -1.27 -22.57
N HIS A 100 -13.15 -1.92 -22.12
CA HIS A 100 -13.13 -3.37 -21.88
C HIS A 100 -14.11 -3.79 -20.79
N CYS A 101 -14.26 -3.01 -19.73
CA CYS A 101 -15.16 -3.30 -18.61
C CYS A 101 -16.63 -3.21 -19.00
N GLU A 102 -17.00 -2.38 -19.98
CA GLU A 102 -18.37 -2.33 -20.50
C GLU A 102 -18.79 -3.68 -21.11
N ALA A 103 -17.88 -4.33 -21.83
CA ALA A 103 -18.10 -5.66 -22.39
C ALA A 103 -17.83 -6.81 -21.39
N HIS A 104 -17.03 -6.57 -20.34
CA HIS A 104 -16.61 -7.58 -19.39
C HIS A 104 -16.76 -7.08 -17.93
N PRO A 105 -17.98 -7.11 -17.36
CA PRO A 105 -18.26 -6.55 -16.03
C PRO A 105 -17.44 -7.15 -14.89
N LYS A 106 -16.92 -8.38 -15.05
CA LYS A 106 -16.01 -9.01 -14.08
C LYS A 106 -14.70 -8.25 -13.86
N HIS A 107 -14.38 -7.29 -14.71
CA HIS A 107 -13.20 -6.42 -14.61
C HIS A 107 -13.58 -5.00 -14.14
N ALA A 108 -14.83 -4.77 -13.72
CA ALA A 108 -15.25 -3.51 -13.15
C ALA A 108 -14.37 -3.12 -11.95
N TYR A 109 -14.28 -1.81 -11.69
CA TYR A 109 -13.43 -1.32 -10.61
C TYR A 109 -13.93 -1.76 -9.22
N GLU A 110 -15.23 -1.79 -9.07
CA GLU A 110 -15.90 -2.16 -7.83
C GLU A 110 -15.60 -3.60 -7.44
N GLY A 111 -15.00 -3.80 -6.26
CA GLY A 111 -14.59 -5.11 -5.76
C GLY A 111 -13.19 -5.55 -6.22
N CYS A 112 -12.54 -4.81 -7.12
CA CYS A 112 -11.22 -5.14 -7.65
C CYS A 112 -10.14 -4.11 -7.28
N GLN A 113 -10.42 -3.15 -6.40
CA GLN A 113 -9.56 -1.99 -6.14
C GLN A 113 -8.14 -2.35 -5.68
N GLY A 114 -8.00 -3.48 -4.97
CA GLY A 114 -6.76 -3.91 -4.34
C GLY A 114 -6.36 -3.03 -3.16
N ASN A 115 -5.07 -3.06 -2.82
CA ASN A 115 -4.53 -2.36 -1.66
C ASN A 115 -4.05 -0.94 -1.99
N TRP A 116 -4.36 0.01 -1.11
CA TRP A 116 -3.79 1.35 -1.15
C TRP A 116 -3.61 1.90 0.27
N ARG A 117 -2.65 2.82 0.45
CA ARG A 117 -2.31 3.40 1.75
C ARG A 117 -2.30 4.92 1.68
N PRO A 118 -3.20 5.62 2.39
CA PRO A 118 -3.08 7.06 2.56
C PRO A 118 -1.94 7.36 3.53
N ASP A 119 -1.00 8.22 3.13
CA ASP A 119 0.04 8.71 4.02
C ASP A 119 -0.45 9.99 4.71
N LEU A 120 -0.36 10.01 6.04
CA LEU A 120 -0.92 11.06 6.88
C LEU A 120 0.18 11.79 7.66
N LEU A 121 0.10 13.11 7.69
CA LEU A 121 0.85 13.95 8.61
C LEU A 121 -0.02 14.22 9.85
N ILE A 122 0.44 13.75 11.01
CA ILE A 122 -0.21 14.00 12.31
C ILE A 122 -0.03 15.50 12.64
N PRO A 123 -1.13 16.24 12.96
CA PRO A 123 -2.36 15.72 13.56
C PRO A 123 -3.51 15.28 12.63
N ALA A 124 -3.49 15.41 11.29
CA ALA A 124 -4.57 14.80 10.47
C ALA A 124 -4.45 14.88 8.93
N LYS A 125 -3.48 15.58 8.35
CA LYS A 125 -3.52 15.95 6.93
C LYS A 125 -3.08 14.79 6.02
N ILE A 126 -3.87 14.48 5.00
CA ILE A 126 -3.44 13.55 3.95
C ILE A 126 -2.41 14.21 3.03
N CYS A 127 -1.28 13.53 2.82
CA CYS A 127 -0.18 14.03 2.01
C CYS A 127 -0.20 13.44 0.61
N GLN A 128 -0.45 12.14 0.51
CA GLN A 128 -0.46 11.36 -0.73
C GLN A 128 -1.15 10.03 -0.49
N ILE A 129 -1.50 9.34 -1.58
CA ILE A 129 -1.98 7.95 -1.54
C ILE A 129 -0.98 7.05 -2.27
N ASN A 130 -0.66 5.91 -1.68
CA ASN A 130 0.16 4.88 -2.31
C ASN A 130 -0.73 3.72 -2.74
N GLY A 131 -1.06 3.66 -4.04
CA GLY A 131 -1.78 2.53 -4.65
C GLY A 131 -0.93 1.70 -5.61
N ARG A 132 0.33 2.11 -5.86
CA ARG A 132 1.15 1.60 -6.96
C ARG A 132 1.63 0.15 -6.78
N PHE A 133 1.85 -0.26 -5.54
CA PHE A 133 2.39 -1.58 -5.20
C PHE A 133 1.35 -2.37 -4.41
N PHE A 134 1.25 -3.67 -4.68
CA PHE A 134 0.24 -4.53 -4.05
C PHE A 134 0.50 -4.83 -2.56
N SER A 135 1.78 -4.84 -2.13
CA SER A 135 2.14 -5.25 -0.76
C SER A 135 2.15 -4.12 0.26
N LEU A 136 2.50 -2.90 -0.16
CA LEU A 136 2.60 -1.67 0.67
C LEU A 136 3.33 -1.84 2.02
N SER A 137 4.21 -2.84 2.12
CA SER A 137 4.89 -3.26 3.36
C SER A 137 3.94 -3.65 4.51
N LEU A 138 2.73 -4.13 4.20
CA LEU A 138 1.76 -4.61 5.19
C LEU A 138 2.33 -5.77 6.03
N ASP A 139 3.10 -6.66 5.39
CA ASP A 139 3.74 -7.80 6.04
C ASP A 139 4.76 -7.36 7.10
N LEU A 140 5.51 -6.28 6.82
CA LEU A 140 6.45 -5.70 7.76
C LEU A 140 5.73 -5.01 8.92
N GLY A 141 4.70 -4.22 8.64
CA GLY A 141 3.89 -3.56 9.68
C GLY A 141 3.27 -4.57 10.65
N SER A 142 2.68 -5.64 10.13
CA SER A 142 2.11 -6.75 10.90
C SER A 142 3.15 -7.41 11.82
N LYS A 143 4.34 -7.75 11.30
CA LYS A 143 5.43 -8.33 12.09
C LYS A 143 5.91 -7.41 13.21
N ILE A 144 6.02 -6.11 12.94
CA ILE A 144 6.43 -5.11 13.94
C ILE A 144 5.39 -5.01 15.05
N HIS A 145 4.10 -4.91 14.71
CA HIS A 145 3.05 -4.86 15.73
C HIS A 145 3.03 -6.11 16.60
N LYS A 146 3.17 -7.30 16.01
CA LYS A 146 3.26 -8.56 16.77
C LYS A 146 4.48 -8.61 17.70
N ALA A 147 5.63 -8.11 17.26
CA ALA A 147 6.81 -8.04 18.10
C ALA A 147 6.67 -7.04 19.26
N ILE A 148 5.97 -5.92 19.05
CA ILE A 148 5.72 -4.91 20.11
C ILE A 148 4.65 -5.37 21.10
N ALA A 149 3.73 -6.23 20.68
CA ALA A 149 2.67 -6.75 21.55
C ALA A 149 3.15 -7.79 22.57
N ASP A 150 4.44 -8.08 22.63
CA ASP A 150 5.04 -8.95 23.66
C ASP A 150 4.75 -8.41 25.08
N GLU A 151 4.01 -9.22 25.84
CA GLU A 151 3.42 -8.86 27.12
C GLU A 151 4.44 -8.57 28.22
N GLU A 152 5.69 -9.05 28.08
CA GLU A 152 6.74 -8.79 29.07
C GLU A 152 7.17 -7.32 29.12
N THR A 153 6.91 -6.55 28.05
CA THR A 153 7.41 -5.16 27.91
C THR A 153 6.33 -4.12 27.61
N LYS A 154 5.12 -4.54 27.24
CA LYS A 154 4.01 -3.64 26.88
C LYS A 154 3.29 -3.10 28.13
N PRO A 155 3.13 -1.78 28.30
CA PRO A 155 2.27 -1.23 29.35
C PRO A 155 0.82 -1.69 29.20
N SER A 156 0.14 -2.00 30.31
CA SER A 156 -1.26 -2.48 30.30
C SER A 156 -2.28 -1.47 29.76
N THR A 157 -1.92 -0.19 29.71
CA THR A 157 -2.75 0.90 29.19
C THR A 157 -2.56 1.16 27.69
N VAL A 158 -1.72 0.38 27.02
CA VAL A 158 -1.41 0.54 25.60
C VAL A 158 -1.86 -0.69 24.84
N ASP A 159 -2.72 -0.49 23.85
CA ASP A 159 -3.05 -1.51 22.87
C ASP A 159 -2.17 -1.41 21.64
N VAL A 160 -1.86 -2.57 21.08
CA VAL A 160 -1.06 -2.71 19.86
C VAL A 160 -1.91 -3.51 18.88
N PRO A 161 -2.11 -3.04 17.63
CA PRO A 161 -2.91 -3.73 16.63
C PRO A 161 -2.14 -4.93 16.04
N ALA A 162 -1.80 -5.89 16.90
CA ALA A 162 -1.05 -7.11 16.61
C ALA A 162 -1.95 -8.27 16.17
N ASN A 163 -2.99 -7.98 15.40
CA ASN A 163 -3.89 -8.98 14.83
C ASN A 163 -3.45 -9.37 13.41
N ASP A 164 -4.13 -10.39 12.86
CA ASP A 164 -3.84 -10.90 11.52
C ASP A 164 -4.63 -10.21 10.39
N HIS A 165 -5.47 -9.22 10.68
CA HIS A 165 -6.36 -8.64 9.67
C HIS A 165 -5.62 -8.09 8.44
N MET A 166 -4.47 -7.41 8.64
CA MET A 166 -3.65 -6.92 7.52
C MET A 166 -3.06 -8.06 6.68
N THR A 167 -2.70 -9.16 7.33
CA THR A 167 -2.17 -10.35 6.67
C THR A 167 -3.27 -11.06 5.89
N GLU A 168 -4.44 -11.26 6.49
CA GLU A 168 -5.58 -11.92 5.85
C GLU A 168 -6.06 -11.11 4.65
N ALA A 169 -6.27 -9.80 4.79
CA ALA A 169 -6.65 -8.92 3.69
C ALA A 169 -5.66 -8.96 2.52
N PHE A 170 -4.36 -9.12 2.80
CA PHE A 170 -3.36 -9.29 1.75
C PHE A 170 -3.55 -10.60 0.97
N PHE A 171 -3.84 -11.71 1.65
CA PHE A 171 -4.04 -13.01 1.01
C PHE A 171 -5.41 -13.13 0.32
N GLU A 172 -6.45 -12.45 0.80
CA GLU A 172 -7.78 -12.40 0.18
C GLU A 172 -7.76 -11.82 -1.24
N MET A 173 -6.74 -11.01 -1.59
CA MET A 173 -6.58 -10.52 -2.96
C MET A 173 -6.14 -11.62 -3.95
N PHE A 174 -5.63 -12.74 -3.46
CA PHE A 174 -5.11 -13.83 -4.28
C PHE A 174 -6.05 -15.03 -4.24
N ASN A 175 -6.16 -15.72 -5.38
CA ASN A 175 -6.76 -17.03 -5.40
C ASN A 175 -5.73 -18.05 -4.85
N PRO A 176 -6.01 -18.75 -3.73
CA PRO A 176 -5.07 -19.67 -3.11
C PRO A 176 -4.79 -20.93 -3.95
N ASP A 177 -5.60 -21.22 -4.97
CA ASP A 177 -5.46 -22.40 -5.83
C ASP A 177 -4.64 -22.13 -7.11
N LEU A 178 -4.22 -20.87 -7.34
CA LEU A 178 -3.50 -20.46 -8.55
C LEU A 178 -2.07 -20.00 -8.25
N PRO A 179 -1.12 -20.19 -9.18
CA PRO A 179 0.23 -19.66 -9.03
C PRO A 179 0.25 -18.13 -8.89
N ILE A 180 1.09 -17.62 -7.99
CA ILE A 180 1.31 -16.18 -7.81
C ILE A 180 2.56 -15.76 -8.58
N HIS A 181 2.42 -14.79 -9.49
CA HIS A 181 3.55 -14.19 -10.21
C HIS A 181 3.85 -12.80 -9.67
N LEU A 182 5.12 -12.52 -9.39
CA LEU A 182 5.62 -11.21 -9.01
C LEU A 182 6.37 -10.62 -10.20
N VAL A 183 5.85 -9.52 -10.74
CA VAL A 183 6.44 -8.86 -11.91
C VAL A 183 7.03 -7.53 -11.47
N GLN A 184 8.32 -7.35 -11.77
CA GLN A 184 9.15 -6.30 -11.16
C GLN A 184 9.92 -5.50 -12.20
N SER A 185 10.13 -4.20 -11.95
CA SER A 185 11.08 -3.39 -12.72
C SER A 185 12.54 -3.80 -12.45
N PRO A 186 13.44 -3.74 -13.45
CA PRO A 186 14.87 -4.02 -13.27
C PRO A 186 15.49 -2.86 -12.48
N GLY A 187 15.47 -2.96 -11.15
CA GLY A 187 16.01 -1.90 -10.28
C GLY A 187 15.26 -1.73 -8.96
N PHE A 188 14.00 -2.19 -8.88
CA PHE A 188 13.17 -1.99 -7.69
C PHE A 188 13.82 -2.59 -6.41
N PHE A 189 14.45 -3.76 -6.52
CA PHE A 189 15.21 -4.36 -5.41
C PHE A 189 16.71 -4.03 -5.42
N ALA A 190 17.30 -3.78 -6.59
CA ALA A 190 18.74 -3.52 -6.69
C ALA A 190 19.18 -2.24 -5.94
N GLY A 191 18.27 -1.27 -5.78
CA GLY A 191 18.56 0.00 -5.11
C GLY A 191 18.09 0.13 -3.66
N GLN A 192 17.07 -0.61 -3.21
CA GLN A 192 16.40 -0.34 -1.93
C GLN A 192 16.46 -1.47 -0.88
N PHE A 193 16.77 -2.70 -1.28
CA PHE A 193 16.59 -3.85 -0.39
C PHE A 193 17.72 -4.87 -0.52
N LYS A 194 18.16 -5.43 0.61
CA LYS A 194 19.10 -6.56 0.59
C LYS A 194 18.45 -7.75 -0.12
N PRO A 195 19.22 -8.59 -0.83
CA PRO A 195 18.70 -9.80 -1.51
C PRO A 195 17.81 -10.70 -0.64
N GLY A 196 17.97 -10.64 0.69
CA GLY A 196 17.17 -11.41 1.65
C GLY A 196 15.72 -10.97 1.82
N LEU A 197 15.33 -9.71 1.51
CA LEU A 197 13.95 -9.25 1.74
C LEU A 197 12.96 -9.99 0.84
N MET A 198 13.26 -10.06 -0.45
CA MET A 198 12.39 -10.78 -1.40
C MET A 198 12.31 -12.26 -1.03
N GLN A 199 13.43 -12.88 -0.63
CA GLN A 199 13.39 -14.29 -0.22
C GLN A 199 12.56 -14.51 1.05
N ALA A 200 12.62 -13.60 2.03
CA ALA A 200 11.77 -13.65 3.21
C ALA A 200 10.29 -13.46 2.87
N PHE A 201 9.96 -12.58 1.92
CA PHE A 201 8.62 -12.40 1.41
C PHE A 201 8.12 -13.66 0.69
N LEU A 202 8.92 -14.22 -0.22
CA LEU A 202 8.58 -15.45 -0.96
C LEU A 202 8.36 -16.63 -0.01
N ALA A 203 9.25 -16.82 0.98
CA ALA A 203 9.13 -17.87 1.97
C ALA A 203 7.90 -17.68 2.88
N TRP A 204 7.55 -16.43 3.20
CA TRP A 204 6.35 -16.12 3.97
C TRP A 204 5.07 -16.47 3.20
N VAL A 205 5.00 -16.15 1.91
CA VAL A 205 3.89 -16.56 1.05
C VAL A 205 3.84 -18.08 0.90
N GLU A 206 4.97 -18.72 0.59
CA GLU A 206 5.08 -20.19 0.45
C GLU A 206 4.63 -20.92 1.71
N LYS A 207 5.02 -20.44 2.90
CA LYS A 207 4.59 -21.01 4.17
C LYS A 207 3.07 -20.95 4.35
N ARG A 208 2.42 -19.90 3.84
CA ARG A 208 0.98 -19.70 3.99
C ARG A 208 0.17 -20.47 2.95
N THR A 209 0.60 -20.46 1.70
CA THR A 209 -0.16 -21.00 0.56
C THR A 209 0.27 -22.40 0.15
N GLY A 210 1.43 -22.87 0.62
CA GLY A 210 2.09 -24.08 0.10
C GLY A 210 2.71 -23.89 -1.29
N MET A 211 2.55 -22.72 -1.90
CA MET A 211 3.04 -22.39 -3.24
C MET A 211 4.02 -21.24 -3.20
N ARG A 212 5.25 -21.47 -3.67
CA ARG A 212 6.25 -20.42 -3.79
C ARG A 212 5.95 -19.51 -4.99
N PRO A 213 5.78 -18.19 -4.80
CA PRO A 213 5.56 -17.27 -5.91
C PRO A 213 6.71 -17.29 -6.93
N ARG A 214 6.39 -17.06 -8.20
CA ARG A 214 7.36 -16.88 -9.29
C ARG A 214 7.79 -15.42 -9.35
N SER A 215 9.09 -15.13 -9.34
CA SER A 215 9.58 -13.75 -9.43
C SER A 215 10.24 -13.52 -10.80
N SER A 216 9.72 -12.56 -11.56
CA SER A 216 10.22 -12.19 -12.88
C SER A 216 10.53 -10.69 -12.96
N SER A 217 11.73 -10.38 -13.43
CA SER A 217 12.14 -9.02 -13.79
C SER A 217 11.87 -8.82 -15.28
N ILE A 218 11.06 -7.83 -15.66
CA ILE A 218 10.89 -7.49 -17.07
C ILE A 218 11.68 -6.22 -17.37
N GLY A 219 12.68 -6.35 -18.24
CA GLY A 219 13.52 -5.26 -18.72
C GLY A 219 13.93 -5.50 -20.17
N PRO A 220 14.58 -4.51 -20.83
CA PRO A 220 15.12 -4.73 -22.18
C PRO A 220 16.02 -5.95 -22.14
N ALA A 221 15.75 -6.89 -23.05
CA ALA A 221 16.43 -8.18 -23.09
C ALA A 221 17.95 -7.98 -23.05
N SER A 222 18.60 -8.42 -21.97
CA SER A 222 20.04 -8.62 -22.01
C SER A 222 20.28 -9.88 -22.87
N PRO A 223 21.10 -9.80 -23.93
CA PRO A 223 21.39 -10.93 -24.80
C PRO A 223 22.37 -11.87 -24.09
N SER A 224 21.90 -12.58 -23.06
CA SER A 224 22.72 -13.52 -22.30
C SER A 224 21.84 -14.39 -21.41
N SER A 225 21.30 -15.45 -21.98
CA SER A 225 21.29 -16.74 -21.29
C SER A 225 21.15 -17.87 -22.31
N SER A 226 22.08 -18.80 -22.23
CA SER A 226 22.08 -20.11 -22.88
C SER A 226 20.72 -20.80 -22.88
N PRO A 227 20.45 -21.72 -23.82
CA PRO A 227 19.18 -22.42 -23.91
C PRO A 227 18.99 -23.23 -22.62
N LYS A 228 18.08 -22.78 -21.76
CA LYS A 228 17.68 -23.53 -20.57
C LYS A 228 16.43 -24.33 -20.92
N LYS A 229 16.49 -25.61 -20.53
CA LYS A 229 15.42 -26.62 -20.41
C LYS A 229 14.05 -26.21 -20.93
N GLU A 230 13.53 -27.01 -21.86
CA GLU A 230 12.11 -27.16 -22.25
C GLU A 230 11.18 -26.30 -21.37
N GLU A 231 11.01 -25.05 -21.77
CA GLU A 231 10.28 -24.07 -20.99
C GLU A 231 8.82 -24.50 -20.98
N THR A 232 8.38 -25.00 -19.82
CA THR A 232 6.96 -25.25 -19.59
C THR A 232 6.29 -23.88 -19.54
N ILE A 233 5.52 -23.58 -20.58
CA ILE A 233 4.74 -22.34 -20.69
C ILE A 233 3.63 -22.41 -19.63
N GLU A 234 3.78 -21.64 -18.56
CA GLU A 234 2.77 -21.46 -17.50
C GLU A 234 1.93 -20.22 -17.79
N LEU A 235 0.61 -20.33 -17.69
CA LEU A 235 -0.29 -19.20 -17.83
C LEU A 235 -0.25 -18.31 -16.58
N ILE A 236 -0.07 -17.01 -16.76
CA ILE A 236 -0.09 -16.04 -15.66
C ILE A 236 -1.54 -15.69 -15.33
N HIS A 237 -2.02 -16.19 -14.18
CA HIS A 237 -3.40 -15.96 -13.72
C HIS A 237 -3.55 -14.74 -12.81
N GLN A 238 -2.56 -14.50 -11.95
CA GLN A 238 -2.59 -13.44 -10.95
C GLN A 238 -1.19 -12.87 -10.71
N VAL A 239 -1.13 -11.55 -10.58
CA VAL A 239 0.13 -10.81 -10.52
C VAL A 239 0.16 -9.85 -9.34
N GLY A 240 1.23 -9.95 -8.54
CA GLY A 240 1.69 -8.89 -7.65
C GLY A 240 2.65 -7.97 -8.41
N LEU A 241 2.18 -6.78 -8.80
CA LEU A 241 2.97 -5.82 -9.60
C LEU A 241 3.85 -4.93 -8.70
N GLN A 242 5.14 -4.90 -9.02
CA GLN A 242 6.17 -4.03 -8.43
C GLN A 242 6.96 -3.33 -9.54
N MET A 243 6.21 -2.66 -10.41
CA MET A 243 6.74 -2.00 -11.60
C MET A 243 6.31 -0.54 -11.61
N LEU A 244 7.29 0.34 -11.84
CA LEU A 244 7.04 1.77 -11.97
C LEU A 244 6.65 2.08 -13.41
N ASP A 245 7.47 1.71 -14.38
CA ASP A 245 7.28 2.09 -15.76
C ASP A 245 6.88 0.89 -16.63
N PHE A 246 5.82 1.07 -17.43
CA PHE A 246 5.31 0.08 -18.39
C PHE A 246 5.77 0.36 -19.83
N SER A 247 6.47 1.47 -20.08
CA SER A 247 6.82 1.97 -21.42
C SER A 247 7.63 0.98 -22.26
N ALA A 248 8.40 0.11 -21.62
CA ALA A 248 9.21 -0.91 -22.30
C ALA A 248 8.42 -2.16 -22.71
N LEU A 249 7.15 -2.30 -22.29
CA LEU A 249 6.31 -3.45 -22.55
C LEU A 249 5.41 -3.24 -23.77
N SER A 250 5.07 -4.33 -24.47
CA SER A 250 4.07 -4.26 -25.52
C SER A 250 2.68 -3.98 -24.94
N PRO A 251 1.77 -3.31 -25.69
CA PRO A 251 0.41 -3.05 -25.23
C PRO A 251 -0.34 -4.31 -24.79
N GLU A 252 -0.11 -5.45 -25.46
CA GLU A 252 -0.73 -6.74 -25.13
C GLU A 252 -0.30 -7.23 -23.75
N ILE A 253 0.99 -7.13 -23.43
CA ILE A 253 1.53 -7.50 -22.12
C ILE A 253 0.97 -6.57 -21.05
N VAL A 254 0.97 -5.26 -21.30
CA VAL A 254 0.46 -4.26 -20.34
C VAL A 254 -1.02 -4.50 -20.03
N ARG A 255 -1.84 -4.77 -21.05
CA ARG A 255 -3.26 -5.10 -20.89
C ARG A 255 -3.46 -6.39 -20.09
N HIS A 256 -2.67 -7.43 -20.37
CA HIS A 256 -2.72 -8.65 -19.60
C HIS A 256 -2.37 -8.41 -18.12
N LEU A 257 -1.29 -7.66 -17.85
CA LEU A 257 -0.92 -7.30 -16.48
C LEU A 257 -1.98 -6.41 -15.78
N ALA A 258 -2.70 -5.58 -16.53
CA ALA A 258 -3.79 -4.78 -16.00
C ALA A 258 -5.00 -5.63 -15.57
N LEU A 259 -5.31 -6.70 -16.30
CA LEU A 259 -6.42 -7.62 -15.99
C LEU A 259 -6.07 -8.67 -14.94
N SER A 260 -4.82 -9.12 -14.88
CA SER A 260 -4.34 -10.15 -13.95
C SER A 260 -3.77 -9.57 -12.66
N GLY A 261 -3.69 -8.24 -12.52
CA GLY A 261 -3.12 -7.59 -11.35
C GLY A 261 -4.06 -7.63 -10.14
N THR A 262 -3.51 -7.97 -8.96
CA THR A 262 -4.26 -7.92 -7.68
C THR A 262 -4.59 -6.50 -7.23
N ASN A 263 -3.80 -5.52 -7.67
CA ASN A 263 -4.14 -4.11 -7.61
C ASN A 263 -4.60 -3.64 -8.99
N ASP A 264 -5.84 -3.17 -9.07
CA ASP A 264 -6.40 -2.59 -10.29
C ASP A 264 -5.48 -1.50 -10.88
N ALA A 265 -5.38 -1.47 -12.21
CA ALA A 265 -4.59 -0.46 -12.91
C ALA A 265 -5.04 0.97 -12.58
N ARG A 266 -6.34 1.20 -12.40
CA ARG A 266 -6.91 2.49 -12.01
C ARG A 266 -6.46 2.91 -10.61
N THR A 267 -6.39 2.00 -9.63
CA THR A 267 -5.81 2.30 -8.32
C THR A 267 -4.33 2.68 -8.45
N ARG A 268 -3.57 1.95 -9.26
CA ARG A 268 -2.12 2.17 -9.43
C ARG A 268 -1.79 3.47 -10.14
N LEU A 269 -2.60 3.89 -11.11
CA LEU A 269 -2.32 5.00 -12.02
C LEU A 269 -3.09 6.28 -11.68
N LEU A 270 -4.33 6.17 -11.17
CA LEU A 270 -5.18 7.33 -10.85
C LEU A 270 -5.09 7.74 -9.38
N MET A 271 -5.17 6.78 -8.45
CA MET A 271 -5.19 7.10 -7.02
C MET A 271 -3.80 7.36 -6.43
N HIS A 272 -2.73 7.00 -7.14
CA HIS A 272 -1.40 7.17 -6.61
C HIS A 272 -0.97 8.66 -6.60
N ASP A 273 -0.19 9.03 -5.57
CA ASP A 273 0.35 10.37 -5.34
C ASP A 273 -0.72 11.35 -4.76
N LYS A 274 -0.37 12.63 -4.66
CA LYS A 274 -1.16 13.72 -4.08
C LYS A 274 -2.20 14.31 -5.03
N GLN A 275 -2.15 13.97 -6.30
CA GLN A 275 -2.93 14.65 -7.33
C GLN A 275 -4.40 14.25 -7.33
N ILE A 276 -4.69 12.97 -7.05
CA ILE A 276 -6.06 12.51 -6.84
C ILE A 276 -6.75 13.27 -5.70
N LEU A 277 -5.98 13.77 -4.73
CA LEU A 277 -6.51 14.57 -3.64
C LEU A 277 -7.06 15.90 -4.16
N ARG A 278 -6.44 16.51 -5.18
CA ARG A 278 -7.00 17.72 -5.80
C ARG A 278 -8.36 17.44 -6.43
N ILE A 279 -8.48 16.36 -7.19
CA ILE A 279 -9.77 15.93 -7.78
C ILE A 279 -10.79 15.65 -6.68
N LEU A 280 -10.40 14.90 -5.64
CA LEU A 280 -11.26 14.62 -4.50
C LEU A 280 -11.85 15.90 -3.90
N HIS A 281 -11.01 16.89 -3.63
CA HIS A 281 -11.43 18.16 -3.05
C HIS A 281 -12.35 18.96 -3.98
N GLN A 282 -12.13 18.92 -5.31
CA GLN A 282 -13.00 19.56 -6.30
C GLN A 282 -14.37 18.88 -6.38
N GLU A 283 -14.42 17.57 -6.17
CA GLU A 283 -15.64 16.78 -6.30
C GLU A 283 -16.48 16.71 -5.02
N LEU A 284 -15.97 17.14 -3.85
CA LEU A 284 -16.67 16.95 -2.55
C LEU A 284 -18.13 17.39 -2.58
N ASP A 285 -18.42 18.60 -3.09
CA ASP A 285 -19.80 19.11 -3.16
C ASP A 285 -20.66 18.25 -4.09
N GLY A 286 -20.12 17.80 -5.22
CA GLY A 286 -20.80 16.90 -6.16
C GLY A 286 -21.06 15.52 -5.57
N LEU A 287 -20.11 14.99 -4.77
CA LEU A 287 -20.24 13.69 -4.11
C LEU A 287 -21.38 13.69 -3.08
N VAL A 288 -21.65 14.83 -2.45
CA VAL A 288 -22.79 15.02 -1.53
C VAL A 288 -24.09 15.29 -2.29
N THR A 289 -24.08 16.23 -3.24
CA THR A 289 -25.32 16.78 -3.83
C THR A 289 -25.76 16.05 -5.10
N LYS A 290 -24.85 15.89 -6.08
CA LYS A 290 -25.12 15.26 -7.38
C LYS A 290 -25.18 13.75 -7.27
N HIS A 291 -24.17 13.14 -6.65
CA HIS A 291 -24.03 11.68 -6.58
C HIS A 291 -24.64 11.07 -5.32
N ARG A 292 -24.79 11.86 -4.23
CA ARG A 292 -25.41 11.44 -2.96
C ARG A 292 -24.77 10.19 -2.35
N ILE A 293 -23.46 10.06 -2.52
CA ILE A 293 -22.68 8.93 -1.97
C ILE A 293 -22.00 9.28 -0.65
N LEU A 294 -21.80 10.58 -0.38
CA LEU A 294 -21.26 11.07 0.88
C LEU A 294 -22.32 11.85 1.64
N THR A 295 -22.29 11.75 2.96
CA THR A 295 -22.98 12.70 3.84
C THR A 295 -22.17 14.00 3.97
N GLU A 296 -22.83 15.08 4.40
CA GLU A 296 -22.12 16.34 4.74
C GLU A 296 -21.04 16.11 5.80
N GLU A 297 -21.28 15.24 6.78
CA GLU A 297 -20.28 14.92 7.79
C GLU A 297 -19.05 14.21 7.19
N GLN A 298 -19.25 13.27 6.26
CA GLN A 298 -18.16 12.60 5.56
C GLN A 298 -17.37 13.58 4.69
N ALA A 299 -18.04 14.46 3.94
CA ALA A 299 -17.36 15.48 3.14
C ALA A 299 -16.54 16.44 4.02
N ASN A 300 -17.10 16.89 5.15
CA ASN A 300 -16.39 17.72 6.13
C ASN A 300 -15.17 17.01 6.75
N LEU A 301 -15.20 15.68 6.89
CA LEU A 301 -14.03 14.90 7.34
C LEU A 301 -12.93 14.89 6.27
N LEU A 302 -13.28 14.80 4.99
CA LEU A 302 -12.34 14.76 3.87
C LEU A 302 -11.75 16.13 3.52
N GLN A 303 -12.41 17.22 3.90
CA GLN A 303 -11.93 18.57 3.62
C GLN A 303 -10.79 19.04 4.55
N ARG A 304 -10.59 18.39 5.69
CA ARG A 304 -9.61 18.73 6.73
C ARG A 304 -8.20 18.24 6.40
#